data_AF-A0A2P5BG65-F1
#
_entry.id   AF-A0A2P5BG65-F1
#
_cell.length_a   1.000
_cell.length_b   1.000
_cell.length_c   1.000
_cell.angle_alpha   90.00
_cell.angle_beta   90.00
_cell.angle_gamma   90.00
#
_symmetry.space_group_name_H-M   'P 1'
#
loop_
_entity.id
_entity.type
_entity.pdbx_description
1 polymer ?
#
loop_
_entity_poly.entity_id
_entity_poly.type
_entity_poly.pdbx_seq_one_letter_code
_entity_poly.pdbx_strand_id
1 'polypeptide(L)'
;MASSSSKTQHEEGEKFVPSNEFVLQKHAAFFDLNHDGLIYPWETFQGFRKIGSGIALSTIAALFINITLSGKTRPGKCPNLLFPIEVKNIQRGKHGSDSGAYDNEGRFVPSKFEEIFAKHAHTHPDALTGKEVRQLLRANRTGNFLNGWVGATAEWFVLFILAKDKNGLLTKDTIRAVYDGSLFERLEKEHSSSKKKE
;
A
#
# COMPACT_ATOMS: atom_id res chain seq x y z
N MET A 1 0.39 9.09 -59.12
CA MET A 1 0.24 7.99 -58.15
C MET A 1 1.52 7.89 -57.34
N ALA A 2 1.50 8.32 -56.08
CA ALA A 2 2.58 8.07 -55.12
C ALA A 2 1.90 7.78 -53.78
N SER A 3 2.01 6.53 -53.36
CA SER A 3 1.39 5.97 -52.16
C SER A 3 2.09 6.53 -50.92
N SER A 4 1.36 7.29 -50.10
CA SER A 4 1.81 7.72 -48.78
C SER A 4 1.62 6.56 -47.81
N SER A 5 2.69 5.81 -47.53
CA SER A 5 2.72 4.85 -46.44
C SER A 5 2.91 5.61 -45.13
N SER A 6 1.82 5.91 -44.44
CA SER A 6 1.86 6.37 -43.06
C SER A 6 2.23 5.19 -42.16
N LYS A 7 3.49 5.12 -41.75
CA LYS A 7 3.92 4.28 -40.63
C LYS A 7 3.24 4.82 -39.37
N THR A 8 2.23 4.11 -38.89
CA THR A 8 1.67 4.29 -37.55
C THR A 8 2.77 3.93 -36.56
N GLN A 9 3.38 4.93 -35.93
CA GLN A 9 4.24 4.72 -34.77
C GLN A 9 3.34 4.30 -33.62
N HIS A 10 3.52 3.08 -33.13
CA HIS A 10 3.00 2.65 -31.85
C HIS A 10 3.66 3.52 -30.77
N GLU A 11 2.88 4.33 -30.06
CA GLU A 11 3.31 4.95 -28.81
C GLU A 11 3.58 3.82 -27.81
N GLU A 12 4.86 3.50 -27.59
CA GLU A 12 5.28 2.70 -26.43
C GLU A 12 4.87 3.47 -25.18
N GLY A 13 3.93 2.90 -24.41
CA GLY A 13 3.35 3.55 -23.24
C GLY A 13 4.41 4.04 -22.26
N GLU A 14 4.35 5.33 -21.91
CA GLU A 14 5.25 5.92 -20.93
C GLU A 14 5.16 5.16 -19.61
N LYS A 15 6.31 4.66 -19.12
CA LYS A 15 6.38 3.98 -17.82
C LYS A 15 6.09 4.96 -16.69
N PHE A 16 5.21 4.58 -15.77
CA PHE A 16 4.94 5.36 -14.57
C PHE A 16 6.14 5.31 -13.61
N VAL A 17 6.63 6.49 -13.20
CA VAL A 17 7.71 6.62 -12.22
C VAL A 17 7.20 7.42 -11.02
N PRO A 18 7.05 6.83 -9.83
CA PRO A 18 6.62 7.56 -8.64
C PRO A 18 7.69 8.56 -8.19
N SER A 19 7.26 9.74 -7.74
CA SER A 19 8.16 10.74 -7.14
C SER A 19 8.59 10.31 -5.73
N ASN A 20 9.82 10.62 -5.35
CA ASN A 20 10.31 10.47 -3.98
C ASN A 20 9.61 11.41 -2.98
N GLU A 21 8.94 12.46 -3.45
CA GLU A 21 8.12 13.34 -2.61
C GLU A 21 6.81 12.65 -2.19
N PHE A 22 6.13 12.01 -3.15
CA PHE A 22 4.84 11.35 -2.94
C PHE A 22 5.04 9.87 -2.60
N VAL A 23 5.61 9.63 -1.43
CA VAL A 23 5.95 8.29 -0.92
C VAL A 23 4.78 7.29 -0.91
N LEU A 24 3.52 7.74 -0.80
CA LEU A 24 2.36 6.85 -0.94
C LEU A 24 2.21 6.30 -2.37
N GLN A 25 2.56 7.08 -3.40
CA GLN A 25 2.63 6.58 -4.78
C GLN A 25 3.73 5.53 -4.92
N LYS A 26 4.89 5.76 -4.31
CA LYS A 26 5.98 4.77 -4.27
C LYS A 26 5.55 3.47 -3.59
N HIS A 27 4.87 3.57 -2.45
CA HIS A 27 4.29 2.43 -1.75
C HIS A 27 3.36 1.61 -2.65
N ALA A 28 2.47 2.27 -3.38
CA ALA A 28 1.55 1.59 -4.30
C ALA A 28 2.25 1.04 -5.55
N ALA A 29 3.23 1.77 -6.11
CA ALA A 29 3.95 1.40 -7.32
C ALA A 29 4.72 0.06 -7.20
N PHE A 30 4.99 -0.43 -5.99
CA PHE A 30 5.49 -1.79 -5.79
C PHE A 30 4.59 -2.86 -6.47
N PHE A 31 3.28 -2.63 -6.47
CA PHE A 31 2.29 -3.54 -7.05
C PHE A 31 2.01 -3.29 -8.53
N ASP A 32 2.51 -2.21 -9.12
CA ASP A 32 2.40 -1.93 -10.56
C ASP A 32 3.56 -2.65 -11.28
N LEU A 33 3.31 -3.91 -11.66
CA LEU A 33 4.37 -4.83 -12.08
C LEU A 33 4.81 -4.62 -13.52
N ASN A 34 3.91 -4.08 -14.35
CA ASN A 34 4.22 -3.72 -15.73
C ASN A 34 4.60 -2.23 -15.89
N HIS A 35 4.47 -1.43 -14.83
CA HIS A 35 4.80 -0.02 -14.76
C HIS A 35 3.94 0.86 -15.68
N ASP A 36 2.67 0.50 -15.88
CA ASP A 36 1.73 1.26 -16.70
C ASP A 36 0.92 2.31 -15.91
N GLY A 37 1.16 2.41 -14.60
CA GLY A 37 0.47 3.32 -13.69
C GLY A 37 -0.89 2.82 -13.22
N LEU A 38 -1.29 1.60 -13.61
CA LEU A 38 -2.47 0.91 -13.14
C LEU A 38 -2.07 -0.34 -12.35
N ILE A 39 -2.83 -0.64 -11.31
CA ILE A 39 -2.67 -1.90 -10.56
C ILE A 39 -3.96 -2.67 -10.67
N TYR A 40 -3.90 -3.84 -11.28
CA TYR A 40 -5.02 -4.76 -11.37
C TYR A 40 -5.00 -5.83 -10.28
N PRO A 41 -6.13 -6.51 -10.00
CA PRO A 41 -6.18 -7.53 -8.94
C PRO A 41 -5.11 -8.62 -9.07
N TRP A 42 -4.75 -9.02 -10.29
CA TRP A 42 -3.71 -10.03 -10.50
C TRP A 42 -2.31 -9.53 -10.16
N GLU A 43 -2.05 -8.23 -10.28
CA GLU A 43 -0.77 -7.63 -9.89
C GLU A 43 -0.69 -7.45 -8.37
N THR A 44 -1.79 -7.01 -7.75
CA THR A 44 -1.91 -7.02 -6.28
C THR A 44 -1.65 -8.42 -5.73
N PHE A 45 -2.30 -9.45 -6.29
CA PHE A 45 -2.07 -10.84 -5.91
C PHE A 45 -0.59 -11.22 -6.04
N GLN A 46 0.02 -10.95 -7.20
CA GLN A 46 1.43 -11.26 -7.44
C GLN A 46 2.37 -10.51 -6.49
N GLY A 47 2.11 -9.24 -6.19
CA GLY A 47 2.89 -8.46 -5.23
C GLY A 47 2.82 -9.06 -3.82
N PHE A 48 1.64 -9.48 -3.34
CA PHE A 48 1.52 -10.20 -2.07
C PHE A 48 2.30 -11.52 -2.07
N ARG A 49 2.29 -12.26 -3.19
CA ARG A 49 3.09 -13.49 -3.34
C ARG A 49 4.60 -13.23 -3.35
N LYS A 50 5.04 -12.11 -3.93
CA LYS A 50 6.45 -11.67 -3.96
C LYS A 50 6.99 -11.37 -2.56
N ILE A 51 6.16 -10.81 -1.67
CA ILE A 51 6.54 -10.50 -0.28
C ILE A 51 6.29 -11.66 0.70
N GLY A 52 6.07 -12.88 0.19
CA GLY A 52 5.95 -14.09 1.02
C GLY A 52 4.56 -14.45 1.54
N SER A 53 3.51 -13.71 1.16
CA SER A 53 2.14 -14.05 1.57
C SER A 53 1.65 -15.34 0.91
N GLY A 54 0.87 -16.16 1.63
CA GLY A 54 0.21 -17.36 1.08
C GLY A 54 -0.87 -17.04 0.04
N ILE A 55 -1.34 -18.06 -0.69
CA ILE A 55 -2.36 -17.91 -1.76
C ILE A 55 -3.65 -17.29 -1.20
N ALA A 56 -4.17 -17.81 -0.09
CA ALA A 56 -5.43 -17.35 0.49
C ALA A 56 -5.40 -15.86 0.86
N LEU A 57 -4.35 -15.41 1.58
CA LEU A 57 -4.19 -14.00 1.94
C LEU A 57 -4.02 -13.12 0.70
N SER A 58 -3.22 -13.57 -0.28
CA SER A 58 -2.98 -12.83 -1.52
C SER A 58 -4.28 -12.61 -2.32
N THR A 59 -5.14 -13.64 -2.41
CA THR A 59 -6.43 -13.55 -3.12
C THR A 59 -7.39 -12.61 -2.41
N ILE A 60 -7.54 -12.73 -1.08
CA ILE A 60 -8.44 -11.87 -0.31
C ILE A 60 -8.00 -10.41 -0.39
N ALA A 61 -6.70 -10.15 -0.21
CA ALA A 61 -6.16 -8.80 -0.28
C ALA A 61 -6.34 -8.17 -1.67
N ALA A 62 -6.04 -8.92 -2.74
CA ALA A 62 -6.21 -8.47 -4.12
C ALA A 62 -7.64 -8.03 -4.43
N LEU A 63 -8.63 -8.86 -4.09
CA LEU A 63 -10.03 -8.51 -4.32
C LEU A 63 -10.45 -7.30 -3.49
N PHE A 64 -10.14 -7.29 -2.20
CA PHE A 64 -10.55 -6.22 -1.29
C PHE A 64 -9.95 -4.86 -1.69
N ILE A 65 -8.64 -4.80 -1.91
CA ILE A 65 -7.91 -3.56 -2.21
C ILE A 65 -8.40 -2.98 -3.54
N ASN A 66 -8.45 -3.79 -4.60
CA ASN A 66 -8.85 -3.32 -5.92
C ASN A 66 -10.31 -2.87 -5.97
N ILE A 67 -11.23 -3.64 -5.38
CA ILE A 67 -12.67 -3.27 -5.34
C ILE A 67 -12.87 -1.95 -4.58
N THR A 68 -12.18 -1.78 -3.45
CA THR A 68 -12.37 -0.59 -2.58
C THR A 68 -11.67 0.66 -3.09
N LEU A 69 -10.54 0.53 -3.81
CA LEU A 69 -9.74 1.67 -4.26
C LEU A 69 -9.95 2.06 -5.72
N SER A 70 -10.45 1.16 -6.59
CA SER A 70 -10.57 1.45 -8.03
C SER A 70 -11.44 2.68 -8.31
N GLY A 71 -12.65 2.75 -7.73
CA GLY A 71 -13.54 3.89 -7.93
C GLY A 71 -13.00 5.20 -7.32
N LYS A 72 -12.30 5.12 -6.18
CA LYS A 72 -11.74 6.29 -5.49
C LYS A 72 -10.59 6.95 -6.27
N THR A 73 -9.74 6.12 -6.86
CA THR A 73 -8.54 6.55 -7.60
C THR A 73 -8.85 6.94 -9.05
N ARG A 74 -10.06 6.65 -9.56
CA ARG A 74 -10.47 6.92 -10.94
C ARG A 74 -11.70 7.86 -11.00
N PRO A 75 -11.63 9.07 -10.42
CA PRO A 75 -12.77 9.98 -10.38
C PRO A 75 -13.21 10.38 -11.80
N GLY A 76 -14.53 10.44 -12.01
CA GLY A 76 -15.10 10.81 -13.31
C GLY A 76 -14.93 9.76 -14.42
N LYS A 77 -14.30 8.61 -14.14
CA LYS A 77 -14.24 7.47 -15.08
C LYS A 77 -15.38 6.50 -14.78
N CYS A 78 -15.94 5.87 -15.81
CA CYS A 78 -16.94 4.81 -15.62
C CYS A 78 -16.36 3.65 -14.78
N PRO A 79 -17.21 2.99 -13.95
CA PRO A 79 -16.79 1.78 -13.24
C PRO A 79 -16.19 0.77 -14.21
N ASN A 80 -15.00 0.28 -13.90
CA ASN A 80 -14.35 -0.77 -14.68
C ASN A 80 -14.45 -2.07 -13.89
N LEU A 81 -15.04 -3.11 -14.49
CA LEU A 81 -15.26 -4.41 -13.86
C LEU A 81 -13.97 -5.18 -13.56
N LEU A 82 -12.83 -4.72 -14.10
CA LEU A 82 -11.50 -5.23 -13.77
C LEU A 82 -10.86 -4.52 -12.56
N PHE A 83 -11.54 -3.51 -12.00
CA PHE A 83 -11.13 -2.78 -10.79
C PHE A 83 -9.65 -2.30 -10.77
N PRO A 84 -9.16 -1.59 -11.81
CA PRO A 84 -7.82 -1.02 -11.79
C PRO A 84 -7.72 0.11 -10.76
N ILE A 85 -6.59 0.19 -10.08
CA ILE A 85 -6.21 1.30 -9.20
C ILE A 85 -5.25 2.20 -9.97
N GLU A 86 -5.50 3.51 -9.99
CA GLU A 86 -4.61 4.47 -10.67
C GLU A 86 -3.59 5.04 -9.68
N VAL A 87 -2.31 4.68 -9.84
CA VAL A 87 -1.24 4.97 -8.87
C VAL A 87 -1.08 6.47 -8.64
N LYS A 88 -1.18 7.27 -9.71
CA LYS A 88 -1.13 8.74 -9.65
C LYS A 88 -2.13 9.37 -8.68
N ASN A 89 -3.25 8.67 -8.43
CA ASN A 89 -4.38 9.15 -7.64
C ASN A 89 -4.54 8.39 -6.31
N ILE A 90 -3.56 7.58 -5.90
CA ILE A 90 -3.65 6.70 -4.73
C ILE A 90 -3.98 7.44 -3.42
N GLN A 91 -3.57 8.70 -3.28
CA GLN A 91 -3.89 9.57 -2.15
C GLN A 91 -5.40 9.75 -1.94
N ARG A 92 -6.22 9.56 -2.99
CA ARG A 92 -7.69 9.56 -2.89
C ARG A 92 -8.24 8.32 -2.20
N GLY A 93 -7.43 7.27 -2.07
CA GLY A 93 -7.76 6.03 -1.35
C GLY A 93 -7.85 6.20 0.16
N LYS A 94 -7.13 7.21 0.68
CA LYS A 94 -7.04 7.56 2.11
C LYS A 94 -8.40 7.77 2.77
N HIS A 95 -8.46 7.54 4.07
CA HIS A 95 -9.71 7.65 4.83
C HIS A 95 -9.50 8.15 6.27
N GLY A 96 -10.57 8.65 6.90
CA GLY A 96 -10.48 9.41 8.15
C GLY A 96 -9.85 8.68 9.35
N SER A 97 -9.88 7.33 9.37
CA SER A 97 -9.29 6.55 10.46
C SER A 97 -7.79 6.25 10.28
N ASP A 98 -7.15 6.86 9.27
CA ASP A 98 -5.71 6.73 9.03
C ASP A 98 -4.89 7.31 10.19
N SER A 99 -3.61 6.90 10.27
CA SER A 99 -2.67 7.45 11.25
C SER A 99 -2.33 8.93 11.04
N GLY A 100 -2.62 9.48 9.86
CA GLY A 100 -2.21 10.83 9.46
C GLY A 100 -0.71 10.96 9.16
N ALA A 101 0.05 9.86 9.16
CA ALA A 101 1.48 9.87 8.80
C ALA A 101 1.74 10.11 7.31
N TYR A 102 0.69 10.09 6.49
CA TYR A 102 0.67 10.70 5.17
C TYR A 102 -0.17 11.99 5.20
N ASP A 103 0.21 13.03 4.47
CA ASP A 103 -0.64 14.21 4.22
C ASP A 103 -1.64 13.97 3.07
N ASN A 104 -2.49 14.96 2.75
CA ASN A 104 -3.55 14.80 1.74
C ASN A 104 -3.03 14.47 0.33
N GLU A 105 -1.79 14.82 0.03
CA GLU A 105 -1.14 14.53 -1.25
C GLU A 105 -0.37 13.19 -1.23
N GLY A 106 -0.28 12.53 -0.07
CA GLY A 106 0.43 11.26 0.09
C GLY A 106 1.92 11.43 0.41
N ARG A 107 2.34 12.59 0.94
CA ARG A 107 3.71 12.84 1.42
C ARG A 107 3.85 12.41 2.88
N PHE A 108 5.05 11.99 3.28
CA PHE A 108 5.32 11.58 4.66
C PHE A 108 5.27 12.77 5.62
N VAL A 109 4.63 12.59 6.78
CA VAL A 109 4.55 13.60 7.85
C VAL A 109 5.30 13.08 9.09
N PRO A 110 6.59 13.42 9.26
CA PRO A 110 7.42 12.87 10.34
C PRO A 110 6.84 13.11 11.74
N SER A 111 6.29 14.30 12.01
CA SER A 111 5.69 14.61 13.30
C SER A 111 4.50 13.70 13.64
N LYS A 112 3.63 13.43 12.66
CA LYS A 112 2.48 12.53 12.83
C LYS A 112 2.90 11.07 12.98
N PHE A 113 3.97 10.68 12.31
CA PHE A 113 4.58 9.37 12.51
C PHE A 113 5.14 9.22 13.93
N GLU A 114 5.88 10.20 14.44
CA GLU A 114 6.42 10.17 15.81
C GLU A 114 5.30 10.18 16.88
N GLU A 115 4.19 10.88 16.61
CA GLU A 115 3.00 10.86 17.47
C GLU A 115 2.41 9.45 17.68
N ILE A 116 2.54 8.53 16.70
CA ILE A 116 2.07 7.14 16.83
C ILE A 116 2.72 6.49 18.06
N PHE A 117 4.04 6.60 18.17
CA PHE A 117 4.82 5.95 19.22
C PHE A 117 4.67 6.70 20.54
N ALA A 118 4.74 8.03 20.50
CA ALA A 118 4.54 8.85 21.69
C ALA A 118 3.19 8.59 22.38
N LYS A 119 2.13 8.27 21.62
CA LYS A 119 0.78 8.03 22.16
C LYS A 119 0.49 6.59 22.50
N HIS A 120 1.10 5.61 21.82
CA HIS A 120 0.65 4.22 21.89
C HIS A 120 1.74 3.20 22.24
N ALA A 121 3.03 3.56 22.16
CA ALA A 121 4.13 2.64 22.42
C ALA A 121 4.49 2.62 23.93
N HIS A 122 3.58 2.07 24.73
CA HIS A 122 3.71 2.05 26.20
C HIS A 122 4.61 0.93 26.73
N THR A 123 4.71 -0.17 25.98
CA THR A 123 5.46 -1.37 26.38
C THR A 123 6.91 -1.29 25.90
N HIS A 124 7.13 -0.84 24.67
CA HIS A 124 8.43 -0.69 24.04
C HIS A 124 8.49 0.67 23.34
N PRO A 125 9.40 1.59 23.69
CA PRO A 125 9.41 2.94 23.10
C PRO A 125 9.45 2.97 21.56
N ASP A 126 10.13 1.99 20.95
CA ASP A 126 10.33 1.89 19.50
C ASP A 126 9.61 0.68 18.87
N ALA A 127 8.54 0.17 19.49
CA ALA A 127 7.71 -0.87 18.87
C ALA A 127 6.27 -0.88 19.40
N LEU A 128 5.35 -1.38 18.59
CA LEU A 128 3.97 -1.62 19.00
C LEU A 128 3.70 -3.11 19.16
N THR A 129 3.12 -3.48 20.28
CA THR A 129 2.47 -4.78 20.46
C THR A 129 1.15 -4.82 19.69
N GLY A 130 0.63 -6.03 19.42
CA GLY A 130 -0.71 -6.17 18.83
C GLY A 130 -1.83 -5.54 19.67
N LYS A 131 -1.65 -5.43 21.00
CA LYS A 131 -2.60 -4.72 21.88
C LYS A 131 -2.56 -3.22 21.65
N GLU A 132 -1.37 -2.64 21.47
CA GLU A 132 -1.18 -1.20 21.23
C GLU A 132 -1.60 -0.82 19.81
N VAL A 133 -1.38 -1.66 18.80
CA VAL A 133 -1.96 -1.47 17.45
C VAL A 133 -3.49 -1.39 17.52
N ARG A 134 -4.14 -2.27 18.29
CA ARG A 134 -5.60 -2.19 18.50
C ARG A 134 -6.04 -0.92 19.23
N GLN A 135 -5.22 -0.39 20.14
CA GLN A 135 -5.51 0.87 20.83
C GLN A 135 -5.38 2.06 19.86
N LEU A 136 -4.33 2.09 19.04
CA LEU A 136 -4.16 3.06 17.96
C LEU A 136 -5.38 3.07 17.01
N LEU A 137 -5.82 1.90 16.54
CA LEU A 137 -6.99 1.79 15.66
C LEU A 137 -8.30 2.28 16.30
N ARG A 138 -8.44 2.10 17.62
CA ARG A 138 -9.61 2.61 18.37
C ARG A 138 -9.53 4.11 18.57
N ALA A 139 -8.34 4.64 18.86
CA ALA A 139 -8.12 6.06 19.09
C ALA A 139 -8.32 6.91 17.82
N ASN A 140 -7.90 6.39 16.66
CA ASN A 140 -8.02 7.11 15.38
C ASN A 140 -9.40 6.97 14.73
N ARG A 141 -10.35 6.30 15.38
CA ARG A 141 -11.65 6.02 14.78
C ARG A 141 -12.44 7.31 14.54
N THR A 142 -12.58 7.70 13.28
CA THR A 142 -13.39 8.84 12.86
C THR A 142 -14.31 8.49 11.67
N GLY A 143 -15.43 9.21 11.54
CA GLY A 143 -16.37 9.06 10.41
C GLY A 143 -17.37 7.90 10.51
N ASN A 144 -18.10 7.66 9.40
CA ASN A 144 -19.09 6.59 9.30
C ASN A 144 -18.42 5.20 9.45
N PHE A 145 -19.05 4.35 10.28
CA PHE A 145 -18.53 3.07 10.80
C PHE A 145 -17.89 2.15 9.74
N LEU A 146 -18.40 2.17 8.50
CA LEU A 146 -18.10 1.14 7.49
C LEU A 146 -16.84 1.40 6.66
N ASN A 147 -16.52 2.65 6.30
CA ASN A 147 -15.50 2.89 5.27
C ASN A 147 -14.12 3.22 5.83
N GLY A 148 -14.02 4.06 6.87
CA GLY A 148 -12.73 4.47 7.42
C GLY A 148 -12.14 3.44 8.38
N TRP A 149 -12.95 2.95 9.32
CA TRP A 149 -12.47 2.05 10.37
C TRP A 149 -12.13 0.64 9.85
N VAL A 150 -12.93 0.08 8.94
CA VAL A 150 -12.67 -1.25 8.36
C VAL A 150 -11.38 -1.22 7.53
N GLY A 151 -11.20 -0.19 6.69
CA GLY A 151 -9.98 -0.03 5.89
C GLY A 151 -8.73 0.08 6.77
N ALA A 152 -8.71 1.01 7.72
CA ALA A 152 -7.57 1.17 8.64
C ALA A 152 -7.28 -0.12 9.44
N THR A 153 -8.33 -0.82 9.89
CA THR A 153 -8.15 -2.10 10.61
C THR A 153 -7.52 -3.16 9.71
N ALA A 154 -7.97 -3.27 8.45
CA ALA A 154 -7.42 -4.22 7.49
C ALA A 154 -5.95 -3.92 7.17
N GLU A 155 -5.62 -2.65 6.92
CA GLU A 155 -4.24 -2.20 6.63
C GLU A 155 -3.28 -2.55 7.77
N TRP A 156 -3.62 -2.17 9.01
CA TRP A 156 -2.79 -2.45 10.18
C TRP A 156 -2.73 -3.94 10.52
N PHE A 157 -3.80 -4.70 10.27
CA PHE A 157 -3.80 -6.15 10.47
C PHE A 157 -2.88 -6.85 9.48
N VAL A 158 -2.97 -6.51 8.20
CA VAL A 158 -2.08 -7.04 7.15
C VAL A 158 -0.62 -6.69 7.48
N LEU A 159 -0.34 -5.43 7.82
CA LEU A 159 1.00 -5.02 8.23
C LEU A 159 1.52 -5.83 9.42
N PHE A 160 0.68 -6.03 10.44
CA PHE A 160 1.07 -6.79 11.63
C PHE A 160 1.37 -8.26 11.31
N ILE A 161 0.57 -8.89 10.44
CA ILE A 161 0.82 -10.28 10.00
C ILE A 161 2.14 -10.37 9.23
N LEU A 162 2.38 -9.43 8.32
CA LEU A 162 3.52 -9.49 7.40
C LEU A 162 4.85 -9.13 8.06
N ALA A 163 4.84 -8.19 9.01
CA ALA A 163 6.06 -7.48 9.37
C ALA A 163 6.35 -7.44 10.88
N LYS A 164 5.52 -8.06 11.73
CA LYS A 164 5.89 -8.26 13.14
C LYS A 164 7.13 -9.14 13.26
N ASP A 165 7.98 -8.85 14.23
CA ASP A 165 9.16 -9.66 14.52
C ASP A 165 8.80 -11.01 15.18
N LYS A 166 9.83 -11.80 15.49
CA LYS A 166 9.69 -13.09 16.19
C LYS A 166 9.09 -12.98 17.59
N ASN A 167 9.17 -11.81 18.23
CA ASN A 167 8.60 -11.54 19.54
C ASN A 167 7.16 -10.99 19.44
N GLY A 168 6.62 -10.83 18.22
CA GLY A 168 5.29 -10.28 18.00
C GLY A 168 5.24 -8.74 18.11
N LEU A 169 6.38 -8.07 17.91
CA LEU A 169 6.53 -6.63 17.96
C LEU A 169 6.60 -6.05 16.56
N LEU A 170 5.84 -4.98 16.32
CA LEU A 170 5.93 -4.20 15.09
C LEU A 170 6.85 -3.00 15.35
N THR A 171 8.10 -3.08 14.90
CA THR A 171 9.12 -2.08 15.23
C THR A 171 8.87 -0.75 14.52
N LYS A 172 9.33 0.34 15.11
CA LYS A 172 9.27 1.68 14.55
C LYS A 172 9.92 1.77 13.18
N ASP A 173 11.04 1.09 12.98
CA ASP A 173 11.73 1.06 11.70
C ASP A 173 10.94 0.29 10.64
N THR A 174 10.28 -0.81 11.02
CA THR A 174 9.36 -1.53 10.14
C THR A 174 8.18 -0.67 9.72
N ILE A 175 7.56 0.06 10.67
CA ILE A 175 6.42 0.94 10.37
C ILE A 175 6.89 2.12 9.52
N ARG A 176 8.08 2.68 9.78
CA ARG A 176 8.67 3.74 8.94
C ARG A 176 8.88 3.26 7.51
N ALA A 177 9.30 2.01 7.32
CA ALA A 177 9.47 1.42 6.00
C ALA A 177 8.15 1.32 5.20
N VAL A 178 6.99 1.24 5.88
CA VAL A 178 5.68 1.35 5.20
C VAL A 178 5.51 2.75 4.60
N TYR A 179 5.80 3.76 5.43
CA TYR A 179 5.56 5.17 5.12
C TYR A 179 6.60 5.80 4.18
N ASP A 180 7.81 5.24 4.09
CA ASP A 180 8.83 5.65 3.11
C ASP A 180 8.78 4.83 1.80
N GLY A 181 7.85 3.86 1.72
CA GLY A 181 7.63 2.99 0.58
C GLY A 181 8.66 1.87 0.38
N SER A 182 9.55 1.62 1.35
CA SER A 182 10.61 0.60 1.21
C SER A 182 10.28 -0.78 1.79
N LEU A 183 9.21 -0.94 2.58
CA LEU A 183 8.92 -2.20 3.29
C LEU A 183 8.77 -3.39 2.32
N PHE A 184 7.97 -3.25 1.27
CA PHE A 184 7.68 -4.38 0.39
C PHE A 184 8.90 -4.85 -0.41
N GLU A 185 9.77 -3.92 -0.82
CA GLU A 185 11.07 -4.29 -1.42
C GLU A 185 11.96 -5.05 -0.44
N ARG A 186 11.96 -4.68 0.84
CA ARG A 186 12.70 -5.42 1.89
C ARG A 186 12.14 -6.83 2.03
N LEU A 187 10.82 -6.97 2.12
CA LEU A 187 10.15 -8.28 2.24
C LEU A 187 10.36 -9.16 1.01
N GLU A 188 10.32 -8.61 -0.21
CA GLU A 188 10.61 -9.36 -1.45
C GLU A 188 12.06 -9.86 -1.46
N LYS A 189 13.02 -9.01 -1.07
CA LYS A 189 14.44 -9.41 -0.95
C LYS A 189 14.62 -10.52 0.07
N GLU A 190 14.03 -10.39 1.26
CA GLU A 190 14.08 -11.40 2.30
C GLU A 190 13.48 -12.73 1.82
N HIS A 191 12.29 -12.71 1.24
CA HIS A 191 11.61 -13.90 0.72
C HIS A 191 12.40 -14.60 -0.39
N SER A 192 12.92 -13.82 -1.34
CA SER A 192 13.75 -14.36 -2.43
C SER A 192 15.06 -14.96 -1.92
N SER A 193 15.63 -14.41 -0.84
CA SER A 193 16.86 -14.93 -0.23
C SER A 193 16.63 -16.23 0.53
N SER A 194 15.49 -16.38 1.19
CA SER A 194 15.11 -17.61 1.90
C SER A 194 14.87 -18.75 0.92
N LYS A 195 14.17 -18.49 -0.20
CA LYS A 195 13.96 -19.49 -1.27
C LYS A 195 15.25 -19.97 -1.95
N LYS A 196 16.31 -19.17 -1.96
CA LYS A 196 17.61 -19.57 -2.52
C LYS A 196 18.41 -20.47 -1.57
N LYS A 197 18.02 -20.54 -0.29
CA LYS A 197 18.68 -21.36 0.73
C LYS A 197 18.00 -22.72 0.94
N GLU A 198 16.79 -22.91 0.40
CA GLU A 198 16.05 -24.17 0.33
C GLU A 198 16.37 -24.94 -0.95
#